data_AF-A0A9D1MKD1-F1
#
_entry.id   AF-A0A9D1MKD1-F1
#
_cell.length_a   1.000
_cell.length_b   1.000
_cell.length_c   1.000
_cell.angle_alpha   90.00
_cell.angle_beta   90.00
_cell.angle_gamma   90.00
#
_symmetry.space_group_name_H-M   'P 1'
#
loop_
_entity.id
_entity.type
_entity.pdbx_description
1 polymer ?
#
loop_
_entity_poly.entity_id
_entity_poly.type
_entity_poly.pdbx_seq_one_letter_code
_entity_poly.pdbx_strand_id
1 'polypeptide(L)'
;MKLLDLDKLVFDKDGLIPAVVQDFYTKKVLTVAYMNRESLEISMKRKLTCFWSRSRKELWLKGETSGNFQHIVSITADCDYDSLVVEVVKDGPACHLGTDSCFSNPVFEDEDSDADGFSIDGLYELLVGRKVNPKEGSYTSYLFDKGIDKILKKVGEECTEVVIAGKGGDKEETIFEISDLVYHVLVLMVEYGITPSDIKAQLASRHVVDKKVKQERMK
;
A
#
# COMPACT_ATOMS: atom_id res chain seq x y z
N MET A 1 -5.21 -9.35 -24.90
CA MET A 1 -5.54 -7.91 -24.93
C MET A 1 -4.54 -7.23 -25.86
N LYS A 2 -4.97 -6.37 -26.77
CA LYS A 2 -4.06 -5.67 -27.70
C LYS A 2 -3.51 -4.43 -26.99
N LEU A 3 -2.19 -4.26 -26.97
CA LEU A 3 -1.55 -3.07 -26.40
C LEU A 3 -1.92 -1.84 -27.24
N LEU A 4 -2.01 -0.67 -26.60
CA LEU A 4 -2.24 0.61 -27.27
C LEU A 4 -1.06 0.90 -28.22
N ASP A 5 -1.37 1.46 -29.37
CA ASP A 5 -0.37 1.97 -30.30
C ASP A 5 0.21 3.29 -29.74
N LEU A 6 1.53 3.41 -29.65
CA LEU A 6 2.20 4.60 -29.13
C LEU A 6 1.91 5.86 -29.97
N ASP A 7 1.52 5.71 -31.23
CA ASP A 7 1.15 6.83 -32.10
C ASP A 7 -0.20 7.46 -31.74
N LYS A 8 -0.97 6.84 -30.84
CA LYS A 8 -2.21 7.40 -30.29
C LYS A 8 -2.00 8.30 -29.08
N LEU A 9 -0.81 8.26 -28.47
CA LEU A 9 -0.50 9.10 -27.32
C LEU A 9 -0.44 10.57 -27.74
N VAL A 10 -1.07 11.43 -26.95
CA VAL A 10 -1.09 12.87 -27.15
C VAL A 10 0.02 13.49 -26.32
N PHE A 11 1.06 13.97 -27.01
CA PHE A 11 2.11 14.76 -26.39
C PHE A 11 1.74 16.24 -26.46
N ASP A 12 2.14 17.01 -25.45
CA ASP A 12 1.95 18.46 -25.42
C ASP A 12 2.76 19.17 -26.52
N LYS A 13 2.62 20.49 -26.60
CA LYS A 13 3.33 21.33 -27.59
C LYS A 13 4.86 21.22 -27.53
N ASP A 14 5.40 20.81 -26.38
CA ASP A 14 6.84 20.64 -26.14
C ASP A 14 7.28 19.18 -26.40
N GLY A 15 6.36 18.33 -26.88
CA GLY A 15 6.60 16.92 -27.17
C GLY A 15 6.66 16.04 -25.92
N LEU A 16 6.00 16.45 -24.83
CA LEU A 16 6.05 15.78 -23.53
C LEU A 16 4.69 15.22 -23.12
N ILE A 17 4.72 14.12 -22.37
CA ILE A 17 3.56 13.51 -21.73
C ILE A 17 3.84 13.37 -20.22
N PRO A 18 2.94 13.81 -19.33
CA PRO A 18 3.07 13.57 -17.90
C PRO A 18 2.97 12.06 -17.59
N ALA A 19 3.83 11.62 -16.68
CA ALA A 19 3.87 10.25 -16.16
C ALA A 19 3.77 10.28 -14.64
N VAL A 20 2.64 9.80 -14.12
CA VAL A 20 2.39 9.55 -12.71
C VAL A 20 3.02 8.22 -12.35
N VAL A 21 4.09 8.26 -11.55
CA VAL A 21 4.77 7.05 -11.11
C VAL A 21 4.13 6.57 -9.81
N GLN A 22 3.67 5.32 -9.78
CA GLN A 22 2.99 4.74 -8.64
C GLN A 22 3.72 3.47 -8.18
N ASP A 23 3.82 3.28 -6.87
CA ASP A 23 4.33 2.03 -6.30
C ASP A 23 3.32 0.90 -6.53
N PHE A 24 3.78 -0.21 -7.09
CA PHE A 24 2.91 -1.30 -7.49
C PHE A 24 2.18 -1.96 -6.32
N TYR A 25 2.80 -2.05 -5.14
CA TYR A 25 2.25 -2.77 -3.98
C TYR A 25 1.38 -1.90 -3.08
N THR A 26 1.85 -0.68 -2.80
CA THR A 26 1.22 0.27 -1.88
C THR A 26 0.24 1.20 -2.58
N LYS A 27 0.31 1.30 -3.91
CA LYS A 27 -0.43 2.26 -4.73
C LYS A 27 -0.15 3.72 -4.38
N LYS A 28 0.90 3.99 -3.60
CA LYS A 28 1.34 5.35 -3.31
C LYS A 28 1.87 6.02 -4.57
N VAL A 29 1.42 7.23 -4.86
CA VAL A 29 2.03 8.06 -5.91
C VAL A 29 3.42 8.47 -5.43
N LEU A 30 4.45 8.14 -6.21
CA LEU A 30 5.86 8.34 -5.88
C LEU A 30 6.36 9.69 -6.40
N THR A 31 6.09 9.99 -7.65
CA THR A 31 6.52 11.21 -8.31
C THR A 31 5.70 11.46 -9.58
N VAL A 32 5.70 12.70 -10.06
CA VAL A 32 5.27 13.03 -11.42
C VAL A 32 6.49 13.52 -12.17
N ALA A 33 6.74 12.91 -13.32
CA ALA A 33 7.80 13.31 -14.24
C ALA A 33 7.23 13.36 -15.67
N TYR A 34 8.05 13.83 -16.61
CA TYR A 34 7.62 13.97 -18.00
C TYR A 34 8.43 13.02 -18.87
N MET A 35 7.78 12.43 -19.85
CA MET A 35 8.41 11.61 -20.87
C MET A 35 8.27 12.28 -22.23
N ASN A 36 9.29 12.19 -23.07
CA ASN A 36 9.12 12.37 -24.51
C ASN A 36 9.02 10.96 -25.15
N ARG A 37 8.82 10.90 -26.48
CA ARG A 37 8.74 9.62 -27.19
C ARG A 37 9.96 8.73 -26.95
N GLU A 38 11.15 9.30 -27.01
CA GLU A 38 12.42 8.57 -26.82
C GLU A 38 12.55 8.00 -25.40
N SER A 39 12.25 8.79 -24.36
CA SER A 39 12.35 8.33 -22.98
C SER A 39 11.33 7.24 -22.66
N LEU A 40 10.13 7.29 -23.26
CA LEU A 40 9.12 6.26 -23.15
C LEU A 40 9.57 4.95 -23.82
N GLU A 41 10.12 5.02 -25.02
CA GLU A 41 10.68 3.86 -25.74
C GLU A 41 11.85 3.21 -24.96
N ILE A 42 12.75 4.03 -24.43
CA ILE A 42 13.84 3.55 -23.55
C ILE A 42 13.26 2.87 -22.31
N SER A 43 12.21 3.44 -21.72
CA SER A 43 11.56 2.89 -20.54
C SER A 43 11.00 1.50 -20.80
N MET A 44 10.25 1.33 -21.90
CA MET A 44 9.70 0.04 -22.30
C MET A 44 10.79 -0.98 -22.62
N LYS A 45 11.85 -0.55 -23.31
CA LYS A 45 12.97 -1.43 -23.69
C LYS A 45 13.77 -1.91 -22.49
N ARG A 46 14.09 -1.01 -21.56
CA ARG A 46 14.91 -1.32 -20.37
C ARG A 46 14.11 -1.85 -19.20
N LYS A 47 12.78 -1.72 -19.22
CA LYS A 47 11.87 -1.97 -18.09
C LYS A 47 12.26 -1.15 -16.85
N LEU A 48 12.80 0.03 -17.06
CA LEU A 48 13.24 0.99 -16.03
C LEU A 48 12.70 2.36 -16.38
N THR A 49 12.34 3.18 -15.40
CA THR A 49 11.84 4.52 -15.70
C THR A 49 12.93 5.44 -16.24
N CYS A 50 12.72 5.95 -17.45
CA CYS A 50 13.51 6.97 -18.10
C CYS A 50 12.60 8.16 -18.41
N PHE A 51 13.04 9.36 -18.00
CA PHE A 51 12.28 10.59 -18.15
C PHE A 51 13.01 11.60 -19.01
N TRP A 52 12.30 12.62 -19.47
CA TRP A 52 12.86 13.83 -20.01
C TRP A 52 12.93 14.91 -18.93
N SER A 53 14.12 15.35 -18.56
CA SER A 53 14.30 16.44 -17.61
C SER A 53 14.01 17.77 -18.30
N ARG A 54 12.88 18.41 -17.98
CA ARG A 54 12.51 19.72 -18.57
C ARG A 54 13.54 20.83 -18.31
N SER A 55 14.18 20.82 -17.14
CA SER A 55 15.19 21.80 -16.76
C SER A 55 16.54 21.57 -17.45
N ARG A 56 16.99 20.31 -17.49
CA ARG A 56 18.29 19.93 -18.06
C ARG A 56 18.23 19.69 -19.58
N LYS A 57 17.02 19.52 -20.13
CA LYS A 57 16.75 19.19 -21.54
C LYS A 57 17.52 17.95 -22.00
N GLU A 58 17.49 16.92 -21.16
CA GLU A 58 18.19 15.66 -21.40
C GLU A 58 17.35 14.47 -20.91
N LEU A 59 17.69 13.28 -21.42
CA LEU A 59 17.19 12.02 -20.91
C LEU A 59 17.77 11.74 -19.53
N TRP A 60 16.94 11.18 -18.65
CA TRP A 60 17.33 10.85 -17.29
C TRP A 60 16.78 9.47 -16.91
N LEU A 61 17.68 8.51 -16.76
CA LEU A 61 17.35 7.20 -16.22
C LEU A 61 17.28 7.28 -14.69
N LYS A 62 16.10 7.06 -14.12
CA LYS A 62 15.91 7.19 -12.67
C LYS A 62 16.72 6.11 -11.93
N GLY A 63 17.56 6.56 -11.01
CA GLY A 63 18.43 5.69 -10.22
C GLY A 63 19.85 5.55 -10.74
N GLU A 64 20.17 6.07 -11.94
CA GLU A 64 21.51 5.93 -12.53
C GLU A 64 22.64 6.48 -11.64
N THR A 65 22.38 7.59 -10.93
CA THR A 65 23.34 8.17 -9.98
C THR A 65 23.22 7.58 -8.57
N SER A 66 22.02 7.25 -8.12
CA SER A 66 21.75 6.92 -6.72
C SER A 66 21.63 5.43 -6.41
N GLY A 67 21.54 4.57 -7.44
CA GLY A 67 21.20 3.15 -7.31
C GLY A 67 19.70 2.87 -7.07
N ASN A 68 18.88 3.88 -6.78
CA ASN A 68 17.44 3.71 -6.50
C ASN A 68 16.64 3.66 -7.80
N PHE A 69 16.76 2.54 -8.51
CA PHE A 69 16.02 2.28 -9.74
C PHE A 69 14.53 2.03 -9.47
N GLN A 70 13.74 2.16 -10.54
CA GLN A 70 12.31 1.87 -10.56
C GLN A 70 12.03 0.92 -11.72
N HIS A 71 11.71 -0.33 -11.38
CA HIS A 71 11.42 -1.41 -12.32
C HIS A 71 9.97 -1.36 -12.75
N ILE A 72 9.74 -1.18 -14.04
CA ILE A 72 8.40 -0.99 -14.59
C ILE A 72 7.64 -2.32 -14.59
N VAL A 73 6.47 -2.31 -13.97
CA VAL A 73 5.49 -3.40 -13.98
C VAL A 73 4.47 -3.19 -15.09
N SER A 74 3.93 -1.96 -15.19
CA SER A 74 2.93 -1.60 -16.20
C SER A 74 3.05 -0.12 -16.58
N ILE A 75 2.61 0.20 -17.80
CA ILE A 75 2.38 1.59 -18.26
C ILE A 75 0.97 1.62 -18.84
N THR A 76 0.15 2.53 -18.36
CA THR A 76 -1.25 2.67 -18.77
C THR A 76 -1.53 4.13 -19.12
N ALA A 77 -2.09 4.38 -20.30
CA ALA A 77 -2.57 5.71 -20.67
C ALA A 77 -3.97 5.95 -20.08
N ASP A 78 -4.33 7.20 -19.84
CA ASP A 78 -5.69 7.60 -19.49
C ASP A 78 -6.65 7.54 -20.69
N CYS A 79 -7.87 8.09 -20.56
CA CYS A 79 -8.93 7.88 -21.53
C CYS A 79 -8.79 8.72 -22.82
N ASP A 80 -8.11 9.85 -22.74
CA ASP A 80 -7.77 10.75 -23.86
C ASP A 80 -6.29 10.67 -24.27
N TYR A 81 -5.52 9.78 -23.61
CA TYR A 81 -4.16 9.39 -23.99
C TYR A 81 -3.12 10.49 -23.84
N ASP A 82 -3.38 11.50 -23.01
CA ASP A 82 -2.47 12.61 -22.76
C ASP A 82 -1.71 12.49 -21.45
N SER A 83 -1.95 11.42 -20.67
CA SER A 83 -1.23 11.14 -19.44
C SER A 83 -0.97 9.64 -19.25
N LEU A 84 0.10 9.32 -18.51
CA LEU A 84 0.48 7.94 -18.20
C LEU A 84 0.49 7.68 -16.70
N VAL A 85 0.01 6.49 -16.30
CA VAL A 85 0.34 5.86 -15.01
C VAL A 85 1.40 4.80 -15.25
N VAL A 86 2.52 4.91 -14.53
CA VAL A 86 3.65 3.97 -14.59
C VAL A 86 3.76 3.29 -13.24
N GLU A 87 3.35 2.02 -13.16
CA GLU A 87 3.48 1.23 -11.94
C GLU A 87 4.87 0.62 -11.86
N VAL A 88 5.54 0.78 -10.70
CA VAL A 88 6.92 0.36 -10.52
C VAL A 88 7.14 -0.40 -9.20
N VAL A 89 8.15 -1.26 -9.20
CA VAL A 89 8.82 -1.74 -7.99
C VAL A 89 10.13 -0.96 -7.83
N LYS A 90 10.34 -0.30 -6.69
CA LYS A 90 11.50 0.56 -6.43
C LYS A 90 12.57 -0.17 -5.59
N ASP A 91 13.84 0.08 -5.89
CA ASP A 91 14.98 -0.50 -5.14
C ASP A 91 15.34 0.28 -3.86
N GLY A 92 14.74 1.45 -3.67
CA GLY A 92 14.97 2.32 -2.52
C GLY A 92 14.07 3.56 -2.57
N PRO A 93 14.37 4.60 -1.77
CA PRO A 93 13.57 5.81 -1.75
C PRO A 93 13.42 6.43 -3.14
N ALA A 94 12.18 6.81 -3.49
CA ALA A 94 11.91 7.41 -4.78
C ALA A 94 12.37 8.88 -4.84
N CYS A 95 12.31 9.58 -3.70
CA CYS A 95 12.68 10.98 -3.58
C CYS A 95 14.16 11.17 -3.24
N HIS A 96 14.76 12.26 -3.73
CA HIS A 96 16.14 12.64 -3.41
C HIS A 96 16.34 13.06 -1.95
N LEU A 97 15.27 13.35 -1.22
CA LEU A 97 15.28 13.65 0.22
C LEU A 97 15.32 12.37 1.10
N GLY A 98 15.41 11.18 0.49
CA GLY A 98 15.38 9.91 1.20
C GLY A 98 13.98 9.44 1.59
N THR A 99 12.93 10.19 1.22
CA THR A 99 11.54 9.80 1.41
C THR A 99 11.03 8.89 0.30
N ASP A 100 9.98 8.14 0.60
CA ASP A 100 9.37 7.21 -0.32
C ASP A 100 8.60 7.88 -1.47
N SER A 101 8.14 9.11 -1.29
CA SER A 101 7.39 9.88 -2.28
C SER A 101 7.81 11.34 -2.23
N CYS A 102 7.70 12.03 -3.36
CA CYS A 102 7.81 13.48 -3.45
C CYS A 102 6.59 14.21 -2.84
N PHE A 103 5.46 13.53 -2.67
CA PHE A 103 4.21 14.09 -2.18
C PHE A 103 4.10 13.89 -0.66
N SER A 104 4.74 14.76 0.11
CA SER A 104 4.76 14.71 1.58
C SER A 104 4.10 15.91 2.27
N ASN A 105 3.65 16.90 1.49
CA ASN A 105 3.11 18.15 2.03
C ASN A 105 1.65 18.30 1.57
N PRO A 106 0.66 18.10 2.45
CA PRO A 106 -0.75 18.28 2.10
C PRO A 106 -1.05 19.75 1.80
N VAL A 107 -1.94 19.99 0.85
CA VAL A 107 -2.36 21.35 0.41
C VAL A 107 -3.80 21.65 0.82
N PHE A 108 -4.63 20.62 0.93
CA PHE A 108 -6.02 20.69 1.37
C PHE A 108 -6.37 19.36 2.01
N GLU A 109 -7.00 19.43 3.19
CA GLU A 109 -7.60 18.31 3.91
C GLU A 109 -8.99 18.80 4.31
N ASP A 110 -10.03 18.06 3.93
CA ASP A 110 -11.38 18.38 4.36
C ASP A 110 -11.56 17.85 5.80
N GLU A 111 -11.80 18.75 6.74
CA GLU A 111 -11.93 18.44 8.18
C GLU A 111 -13.11 17.49 8.47
N ASP A 112 -14.14 17.48 7.61
CA ASP A 112 -15.31 16.60 7.69
C ASP A 112 -15.17 15.34 6.83
N SER A 113 -14.15 15.29 5.98
CA SER A 113 -13.81 14.06 5.29
C SER A 113 -13.08 13.15 6.27
N ASP A 114 -13.63 11.96 6.49
CA ASP A 114 -12.82 10.78 6.79
C ASP A 114 -11.93 10.48 5.55
N ALA A 115 -11.13 11.44 5.06
CA ALA A 115 -10.18 11.25 3.96
C ALA A 115 -8.93 10.51 4.44
N ASP A 116 -8.65 10.56 5.75
CA ASP A 116 -8.08 9.42 6.45
C ASP A 116 -9.20 8.40 6.70
N GLY A 117 -9.76 7.84 5.62
CA GLY A 117 -10.81 6.85 5.72
C GLY A 117 -10.34 5.76 6.68
N PHE A 118 -11.19 5.38 7.64
CA PHE A 118 -10.87 4.31 8.58
C PHE A 118 -10.23 3.15 7.80
N SER A 119 -8.98 2.86 8.14
CA SER A 119 -8.21 1.81 7.50
C SER A 119 -7.63 0.90 8.56
N ILE A 120 -7.42 -0.36 8.20
CA ILE A 120 -6.77 -1.33 9.09
C ILE A 120 -5.34 -0.88 9.43
N ASP A 121 -4.63 -0.26 8.48
CA ASP A 121 -3.30 0.29 8.71
C ASP A 121 -3.35 1.48 9.70
N GLY A 122 -4.30 2.40 9.54
CA GLY A 122 -4.49 3.52 10.47
C GLY A 122 -4.90 3.07 11.88
N LEU A 123 -5.78 2.08 11.98
CA LEU A 123 -6.13 1.47 13.26
C LEU A 123 -4.90 0.78 13.89
N TYR A 124 -4.11 0.05 13.11
CA TYR A 124 -2.90 -0.60 13.61
C TYR A 124 -1.90 0.42 14.16
N GLU A 125 -1.61 1.50 13.44
CA GLU A 125 -0.72 2.58 13.91
C GLU A 125 -1.25 3.23 15.20
N LEU A 126 -2.57 3.43 15.31
CA LEU A 126 -3.18 3.90 16.55
C LEU A 126 -2.89 2.94 17.72
N LEU A 127 -3.02 1.62 17.51
CA LEU A 127 -2.76 0.60 18.53
C LEU A 127 -1.28 0.55 18.93
N VAL A 128 -0.35 0.65 17.98
CA VAL A 128 1.09 0.80 18.24
C VAL A 128 1.33 2.04 19.11
N GLY A 129 0.74 3.18 18.74
CA GLY A 129 0.81 4.42 19.50
C GLY A 129 0.30 4.25 20.94
N ARG A 130 -0.80 3.50 21.15
CA ARG A 130 -1.35 3.20 22.48
C ARG A 130 -0.47 2.28 23.32
N LYS A 131 0.35 1.42 22.70
CA LYS A 131 1.33 0.57 23.41
C LYS A 131 2.54 1.37 23.87
N VAL A 132 3.05 2.26 23.01
CA VAL A 132 4.22 3.10 23.31
C VAL A 132 3.87 4.25 24.27
N ASN A 133 2.72 4.88 24.05
CA ASN A 133 2.21 6.00 24.83
C ASN A 133 0.81 5.64 25.39
N PRO A 134 0.75 4.93 26.53
CA PRO A 134 -0.52 4.53 27.14
C PRO A 134 -1.41 5.75 27.45
N LYS A 135 -2.72 5.61 27.20
CA LYS A 135 -3.73 6.60 27.58
C LYS A 135 -4.59 6.05 28.70
N GLU A 136 -4.62 6.74 29.82
CA GLU A 136 -5.46 6.38 30.96
C GLU A 136 -6.93 6.28 30.54
N GLY A 137 -7.62 5.23 31.01
CA GLY A 137 -9.01 4.92 30.65
C GLY A 137 -9.22 4.32 29.25
N SER A 138 -8.18 4.16 28.42
CA SER A 138 -8.30 3.48 27.12
C SER A 138 -8.40 1.96 27.29
N TYR A 139 -9.40 1.35 26.63
CA TYR A 139 -9.52 -0.12 26.57
C TYR A 139 -8.27 -0.78 26.01
N THR A 140 -7.68 -0.21 24.95
CA THR A 140 -6.43 -0.71 24.35
C THR A 140 -5.28 -0.71 25.35
N SER A 141 -5.09 0.39 26.08
CA SER A 141 -4.02 0.49 27.07
C SER A 141 -4.25 -0.49 28.22
N TYR A 142 -5.50 -0.75 28.61
CA TYR A 142 -5.85 -1.81 29.56
C TYR A 142 -5.48 -3.21 29.05
N LEU A 143 -5.72 -3.53 27.78
CA LEU A 143 -5.35 -4.83 27.21
C LEU A 143 -3.83 -5.05 27.26
N PHE A 144 -3.04 -4.04 26.87
CA PHE A 144 -1.58 -4.10 26.93
C PHE A 144 -1.07 -4.17 28.39
N ASP A 145 -1.66 -3.43 29.33
CA ASP A 145 -1.33 -3.51 30.77
C ASP A 145 -1.55 -4.92 31.34
N LYS A 146 -2.65 -5.57 30.95
CA LYS A 146 -2.95 -6.95 31.38
C LYS A 146 -2.11 -8.01 30.67
N GLY A 147 -1.44 -7.65 29.59
CA GLY A 147 -0.52 -8.51 28.87
C GLY A 147 -1.19 -9.63 28.06
N ILE A 148 -0.34 -10.53 27.57
CA ILE A 148 -0.67 -11.50 26.53
C ILE A 148 -1.86 -12.41 26.86
N ASP A 149 -1.98 -12.88 28.11
CA ASP A 149 -3.06 -13.80 28.51
C ASP A 149 -4.44 -13.16 28.36
N LYS A 150 -4.56 -11.86 28.68
CA LYS A 150 -5.82 -11.13 28.53
C LYS A 150 -6.16 -10.90 27.06
N ILE A 151 -5.17 -10.58 26.24
CA ILE A 151 -5.32 -10.39 24.79
C ILE A 151 -5.78 -11.70 24.14
N LEU A 152 -5.09 -12.82 24.42
CA LEU A 152 -5.44 -14.14 23.87
C LEU A 152 -6.82 -14.61 24.34
N LYS A 153 -7.20 -14.34 25.59
CA LYS A 153 -8.54 -14.63 26.08
C LYS A 153 -9.61 -13.93 25.24
N LYS A 154 -9.44 -12.63 24.93
CA LYS A 154 -10.37 -11.89 24.09
C LYS A 154 -10.42 -12.45 22.67
N VAL A 155 -9.26 -12.71 22.04
CA VAL A 155 -9.22 -13.34 20.70
C VAL A 155 -10.01 -14.67 20.67
N GLY A 156 -9.90 -15.49 21.71
CA GLY A 156 -10.66 -16.74 21.81
C GLY A 156 -12.17 -16.55 22.02
N GLU A 157 -12.55 -15.55 22.81
CA GLU A 157 -13.95 -15.15 23.08
C GLU A 157 -14.62 -14.72 21.77
N GLU A 158 -14.07 -13.70 21.10
CA GLU A 158 -14.63 -13.16 19.84
C GLU A 158 -14.68 -14.23 18.74
N CYS A 159 -13.68 -15.11 18.67
CA CYS A 159 -13.68 -16.22 17.72
C CYS A 159 -14.87 -17.16 17.93
N THR A 160 -15.23 -17.40 19.20
CA THR A 160 -16.40 -18.23 19.54
C THR A 160 -17.70 -17.48 19.21
N GLU A 161 -17.75 -16.18 19.46
CA GLU A 161 -18.91 -15.34 19.17
C GLU A 161 -19.17 -15.21 17.66
N VAL A 162 -18.12 -15.07 16.83
CA VAL A 162 -18.23 -15.15 15.36
C VAL A 162 -18.85 -16.47 14.90
N VAL A 163 -18.47 -17.60 15.51
CA VAL A 163 -19.05 -18.92 15.16
C VAL A 163 -20.53 -18.97 15.53
N ILE A 164 -20.91 -18.42 16.68
CA ILE A 164 -22.29 -18.37 17.15
C ILE A 164 -23.13 -17.44 16.26
N ALA A 165 -22.68 -16.21 16.02
CA ALA A 165 -23.35 -15.22 15.17
C ALA A 165 -23.53 -15.72 13.74
N GLY A 166 -22.47 -16.28 13.15
CA GLY A 166 -22.51 -16.87 11.82
C GLY A 166 -23.47 -18.05 11.72
N LYS A 167 -23.62 -18.84 12.79
CA LYS A 167 -24.62 -19.91 12.86
C LYS A 167 -26.05 -19.38 13.03
N GLY A 168 -26.21 -18.26 13.73
CA GLY A 168 -27.49 -17.57 13.94
C GLY A 168 -28.08 -16.96 12.67
N GLY A 169 -27.23 -16.65 11.66
CA GLY A 169 -27.67 -16.11 10.37
C GLY A 169 -28.02 -14.62 10.42
N ASP A 170 -27.68 -13.93 11.51
CA ASP A 170 -27.79 -12.49 11.62
C ASP A 170 -26.52 -11.84 11.05
N LYS A 171 -26.71 -11.09 9.97
CA LYS A 171 -25.60 -10.43 9.27
C LYS A 171 -24.98 -9.30 10.09
N GLU A 172 -25.80 -8.53 10.80
CA GLU A 172 -25.31 -7.36 11.55
C GLU A 172 -24.48 -7.84 12.74
N GLU A 173 -24.99 -8.81 13.50
CA GLU A 173 -24.24 -9.44 14.58
C GLU A 173 -22.96 -10.09 14.06
N THR A 174 -23.02 -10.81 12.94
CA THR A 174 -21.82 -11.44 12.37
C THR A 174 -20.76 -10.39 11.98
N ILE A 175 -21.17 -9.24 11.44
CA ILE A 175 -20.23 -8.14 11.13
C ILE A 175 -19.64 -7.57 12.41
N PHE A 176 -20.45 -7.39 13.45
CA PHE A 176 -20.01 -6.90 14.76
C PHE A 176 -18.94 -7.81 15.36
N GLU A 177 -19.22 -9.11 15.48
CA GLU A 177 -18.30 -10.08 16.07
C GLU A 177 -17.01 -10.27 15.24
N ILE A 178 -17.12 -10.22 13.90
CA ILE A 178 -15.94 -10.24 13.04
C ILE A 178 -15.08 -9.00 13.29
N SER A 179 -15.71 -7.83 13.51
CA SER A 179 -14.99 -6.59 13.76
C SER A 179 -14.24 -6.63 15.10
N ASP A 180 -14.86 -7.15 16.16
CA ASP A 180 -14.21 -7.31 17.46
C ASP A 180 -13.07 -8.34 17.41
N LEU A 181 -13.27 -9.46 16.70
CA LEU A 181 -12.20 -10.42 16.45
C LEU A 181 -11.03 -9.77 15.70
N VAL A 182 -11.29 -9.01 14.64
CA VAL A 182 -10.25 -8.30 13.87
C VAL A 182 -9.50 -7.31 14.77
N TYR A 183 -10.22 -6.52 15.57
CA TYR A 183 -9.62 -5.58 16.53
C TYR A 183 -8.68 -6.30 17.50
N HIS A 184 -9.14 -7.38 18.11
CA HIS A 184 -8.35 -8.13 19.09
C HIS A 184 -7.15 -8.86 18.48
N VAL A 185 -7.26 -9.30 17.22
CA VAL A 185 -6.13 -9.84 16.46
C VAL A 185 -5.12 -8.73 16.13
N LEU A 186 -5.55 -7.50 15.81
CA LEU A 186 -4.61 -6.38 15.60
C LEU A 186 -3.86 -6.01 16.89
N VAL A 187 -4.53 -6.03 18.06
CA VAL A 187 -3.87 -5.86 19.36
C VAL A 187 -2.83 -6.95 19.60
N LEU A 188 -3.17 -8.21 19.29
CA LEU A 188 -2.22 -9.34 19.36
C LEU A 188 -1.03 -9.15 18.41
N MET A 189 -1.28 -8.67 17.19
CA MET A 189 -0.23 -8.38 16.21
C MET A 189 0.74 -7.32 16.74
N VAL A 190 0.24 -6.22 17.33
CA VAL A 190 1.07 -5.21 17.99
C VAL A 190 1.83 -5.79 19.19
N GLU A 191 1.24 -6.77 19.91
CA GLU A 191 1.93 -7.44 21.02
C GLU A 191 3.19 -8.18 20.55
N TYR A 192 3.11 -8.83 19.39
CA TYR A 192 4.21 -9.61 18.79
C TYR A 192 5.05 -8.85 17.74
N GLY A 193 4.75 -7.58 17.46
CA GLY A 193 5.44 -6.81 16.42
C GLY A 193 5.17 -7.32 14.99
N ILE A 194 4.02 -7.94 14.76
CA ILE A 194 3.57 -8.41 13.43
C ILE A 194 2.82 -7.27 12.76
N THR A 195 3.16 -6.94 11.51
CA THR A 195 2.54 -5.84 10.76
C THR A 195 1.40 -6.32 9.86
N PRO A 196 0.46 -5.45 9.46
CA PRO A 196 -0.53 -5.77 8.43
C PRO A 196 0.13 -6.22 7.10
N SER A 197 1.30 -5.67 6.79
CA SER A 197 2.09 -6.06 5.62
C SER A 197 2.59 -7.51 5.69
N ASP A 198 3.00 -7.99 6.86
CA ASP A 198 3.41 -9.39 7.06
C ASP A 198 2.24 -10.35 6.78
N ILE A 199 1.05 -10.02 7.30
CA ILE A 199 -0.16 -10.81 7.07
C ILE A 199 -0.55 -10.78 5.59
N LYS A 200 -0.51 -9.60 4.94
CA LYS A 200 -0.80 -9.45 3.52
C LYS A 200 0.15 -10.26 2.65
N ALA A 201 1.46 -10.22 2.93
CA ALA A 201 2.46 -11.03 2.23
C ALA A 201 2.19 -12.53 2.40
N GLN A 202 1.86 -12.96 3.63
CA GLN A 202 1.54 -14.35 3.91
C GLN A 202 0.26 -14.82 3.20
N LEU A 203 -0.78 -13.99 3.12
CA LEU A 203 -2.01 -14.29 2.37
C LEU A 203 -1.75 -14.33 0.86
N ALA A 204 -0.99 -13.38 0.32
CA ALA A 204 -0.63 -13.33 -1.09
C ALA A 204 0.15 -14.58 -1.53
N SER A 205 1.05 -15.09 -0.68
CA SER A 205 1.80 -16.32 -0.95
C SER A 205 0.89 -17.55 -1.15
N ARG A 206 -0.27 -17.58 -0.48
CA ARG A 206 -1.24 -18.68 -0.55
C ARG A 206 -2.19 -18.55 -1.73
N HIS A 207 -2.43 -17.33 -2.20
CA HIS A 207 -3.31 -17.07 -3.33
C HIS A 207 -2.75 -17.63 -4.66
N VAL A 208 -1.43 -17.80 -4.76
CA VAL A 208 -0.75 -18.40 -5.91
C VAL A 208 -0.82 -19.94 -5.89
N VAL A 209 -1.17 -20.56 -4.75
CA VAL A 209 -1.14 -22.01 -4.55
C VAL A 209 -2.54 -22.57 -4.34
N ASP A 210 -3.26 -22.86 -5.44
CA ASP A 210 -4.57 -23.53 -5.46
C ASP A 210 -4.57 -24.99 -4.96
N LYS A 211 -3.46 -25.48 -4.40
CA LYS A 211 -3.38 -26.81 -3.77
C LYS A 211 -3.34 -26.63 -2.26
N LYS A 212 -4.36 -27.12 -1.55
CA LYS A 212 -4.41 -27.20 -0.07
C LYS A 212 -3.11 -27.78 0.49
N VAL A 213 -2.18 -26.92 0.89
CA VAL A 213 -1.05 -27.31 1.72
C VAL A 213 -1.59 -27.33 3.15
N LYS A 214 -1.64 -28.53 3.77
CA LYS A 214 -1.93 -28.65 5.20
C LYS A 214 -0.92 -27.78 5.95
N GLN A 215 -1.41 -26.87 6.79
CA GLN A 215 -0.55 -26.07 7.66
C GLN A 215 0.22 -27.00 8.60
N GLU A 216 1.50 -27.24 8.31
CA GLU A 216 2.43 -27.77 9.30
C GLU A 216 2.93 -26.59 10.15
N ARG A 217 2.87 -26.73 11.48
CA ARG A 217 3.42 -25.72 12.40
C ARG A 217 4.89 -25.48 12.05
N MET A 218 5.24 -24.22 11.77
CA MET A 218 6.64 -23.81 11.74
C MET A 218 7.22 -24.03 13.14
N LYS A 219 8.31 -24.78 13.21
CA LYS A 219 9.06 -25.06 14.45
C LYS A 219 9.95 -23.88 14.83
#